data_AF-A0A0A0DTU5-F1
#
_entry.id   AF-A0A0A0DTU5-F1
#
_cell.length_a   1.000
_cell.length_b   1.000
_cell.length_c   1.000
_cell.angle_alpha   90.00
_cell.angle_beta   90.00
_cell.angle_gamma   90.00
#
_symmetry.space_group_name_H-M   'P 1'
#
loop_
_entity.id
_entity.type
_entity.pdbx_description
1 polymer ?
#
loop_
_entity_poly.entity_id
_entity_poly.type
_entity_poly.pdbx_seq_one_letter_code
_entity_poly.pdbx_strand_id
1 'polypeptide(L)'
;MKNPALFAPRNVIISKTIVGLSWVLGLAELAHPYMHMPPSWLYVVMALSLLAHAAQCAYFVRKFGATATPLWSHLLQIMVFGMPHIIGFQQSLSQSPRQAVST
;
A
#
# COMPACT_ATOMS: atom_id res chain seq x y z
N MET A 1 5.92 10.49 -28.63
CA MET A 1 6.00 9.37 -27.67
C MET A 1 5.36 9.81 -26.37
N LYS A 2 4.12 9.39 -26.10
CA LYS A 2 3.32 9.84 -24.95
C LYS A 2 3.58 8.84 -23.84
N ASN A 3 4.33 9.24 -22.80
CA ASN A 3 4.63 8.38 -21.66
C ASN A 3 3.32 7.81 -21.07
N PRO A 4 3.09 6.48 -21.08
CA PRO A 4 1.96 5.88 -20.42
C PRO A 4 2.25 5.74 -18.93
N ALA A 5 2.65 6.85 -18.29
CA ALA A 5 2.62 6.95 -16.84
C ALA A 5 1.14 7.06 -16.44
N LEU A 6 0.53 5.87 -16.42
CA LEU A 6 -0.71 5.48 -15.79
C LEU A 6 -0.88 6.29 -14.49
N PHE A 7 -1.64 7.38 -14.55
CA PHE A 7 -1.84 8.26 -13.41
C PHE A 7 -2.63 7.49 -12.35
N ALA A 8 -1.94 6.90 -11.39
CA ALA A 8 -2.56 6.50 -10.13
C ALA A 8 -3.32 7.74 -9.61
N PRO A 9 -4.61 7.61 -9.23
CA PRO A 9 -5.39 8.76 -8.81
C PRO A 9 -4.64 9.54 -7.71
N ARG A 10 -4.62 10.87 -7.80
CA ARG A 10 -3.77 11.74 -6.94
C ARG A 10 -3.90 11.40 -5.45
N ASN A 11 -5.09 11.00 -5.02
CA ASN A 11 -5.39 10.54 -3.67
C ASN A 11 -4.66 9.24 -3.27
N VAL A 12 -4.48 8.28 -4.19
CA VAL A 12 -3.71 7.06 -3.93
C VAL A 12 -2.23 7.38 -3.72
N ILE A 13 -1.66 8.26 -4.55
CA ILE A 13 -0.26 8.68 -4.41
C ILE A 13 -0.03 9.37 -3.07
N ILE A 14 -0.88 10.36 -2.73
CA ILE A 14 -0.79 11.07 -1.45
C ILE A 14 -0.91 10.09 -0.28
N SER A 15 -1.85 9.14 -0.35
CA SER A 15 -2.04 8.16 0.73
C SER A 15 -0.83 7.22 0.88
N LYS A 16 -0.22 6.77 -0.22
CA LYS A 16 1.02 5.98 -0.18
C LYS A 16 2.17 6.76 0.45
N THR A 17 2.30 8.05 0.11
CA THR A 17 3.31 8.94 0.70
C THR A 17 3.11 9.08 2.22
N ILE A 18 1.87 9.30 2.67
CA ILE A 18 1.57 9.41 4.11
C ILE A 18 1.96 8.13 4.84
N VAL A 19 1.50 6.96 4.36
CA VAL A 19 1.80 5.68 5.00
C VAL A 19 3.31 5.40 5.01
N GLY A 20 4.01 5.68 3.90
CA GLY A 20 5.45 5.51 3.81
C GLY A 20 6.23 6.41 4.79
N LEU A 21 5.84 7.69 4.89
CA LEU A 21 6.45 8.61 5.86
C LEU A 21 6.17 8.19 7.30
N SER A 22 4.97 7.72 7.62
CA SER A 22 4.64 7.20 8.95
C SER A 22 5.51 6.00 9.33
N TRP A 23 5.84 5.10 8.39
CA TRP A 23 6.79 4.02 8.63
C TRP A 23 8.20 4.52 8.94
N VAL A 24 8.70 5.46 8.13
CA VAL A 24 10.05 6.03 8.33
C VAL A 24 10.15 6.72 9.68
N LEU A 25 9.13 7.51 10.05
CA LEU A 25 9.08 8.19 11.34
C LEU A 25 8.99 7.19 12.50
N GLY A 26 8.14 6.16 12.40
CA GLY A 26 8.00 5.14 13.45
C GLY A 26 9.29 4.32 13.67
N LEU A 27 10.01 4.00 12.59
CA LEU A 27 11.31 3.32 12.67
C LEU A 27 12.41 4.23 13.21
N ALA A 28 12.43 5.50 12.81
CA ALA A 28 13.36 6.49 13.34
C ALA A 28 13.17 6.67 14.85
N GLU A 29 11.92 6.72 15.32
CA GLU A 29 11.58 6.84 16.74
C GLU A 29 11.98 5.60 17.55
N LEU A 30 11.89 4.41 16.95
CA LEU A 30 12.38 3.17 17.58
C LEU A 30 13.91 3.15 17.70
N ALA A 31 14.63 3.68 16.70
CA ALA A 31 16.10 3.73 16.72
C ALA A 31 16.64 4.85 17.62
N HIS A 32 15.96 5.99 17.63
CA HIS A 32 16.29 7.17 18.40
C HIS A 32 15.03 7.70 19.09
N PRO A 33 14.69 7.17 20.28
CA PRO A 33 13.52 7.62 21.03
C PRO A 33 13.72 9.07 21.45
N TYR A 34 13.06 9.99 20.74
CA TYR A 34 13.11 11.43 20.96
C TYR A 34 11.88 11.90 21.76
N MET A 35 10.74 11.29 21.47
CA MET A 35 9.49 11.42 22.20
C MET A 35 9.53 10.57 23.47
N HIS A 36 8.94 11.07 24.55
CA HIS A 36 8.80 10.36 25.83
C HIS A 36 7.79 9.20 25.77
N MET A 37 7.61 8.56 24.62
CA MET A 37 6.78 7.37 24.47
C MET A 37 7.59 6.13 24.87
N PRO A 38 7.04 5.23 25.72
CA PRO A 38 7.69 3.96 26.02
C PRO A 38 7.90 3.16 24.73
N PRO A 39 9.12 2.63 24.47
CA PRO A 39 9.38 1.80 23.29
C PRO A 39 8.43 0.60 23.14
N SER A 40 7.97 0.04 24.27
CA SER A 40 6.96 -1.02 24.31
C SER A 40 5.68 -0.65 23.56
N TRP A 41 5.25 0.61 23.61
CA TRP A 41 4.07 1.09 22.91
C TRP A 41 4.28 1.11 21.40
N LEU A 42 5.46 1.54 20.94
CA LEU A 42 5.83 1.50 19.52
C LEU A 42 5.88 0.07 18.99
N TYR A 43 6.39 -0.89 19.77
CA TYR A 43 6.36 -2.30 19.41
C TYR A 43 4.93 -2.85 19.28
N VAL A 44 4.02 -2.46 20.17
CA VAL A 44 2.60 -2.84 20.08
C VAL A 44 1.96 -2.26 18.83
N VAL A 45 2.16 -0.97 18.54
CA VAL A 45 1.65 -0.33 17.32
C VAL A 45 2.21 -0.99 16.06
N MET A 46 3.51 -1.29 16.05
CA MET A 46 4.16 -1.99 14.94
C MET A 46 3.57 -3.40 14.75
N ALA A 47 3.36 -4.16 15.82
CA ALA A 47 2.77 -5.49 15.75
C ALA A 47 1.32 -5.45 15.21
N LEU A 48 0.49 -4.53 15.70
CA LEU A 48 -0.87 -4.32 15.20
C LEU A 48 -0.88 -3.88 13.73
N SER A 49 0.06 -3.02 13.33
CA SER A 49 0.23 -2.59 11.93
C SER A 49 0.58 -3.77 11.02
N LEU A 50 1.53 -4.61 11.42
CA LEU A 50 1.92 -5.82 10.67
C LEU A 50 0.76 -6.81 10.55
N LEU A 51 -0.03 -7.02 11.61
CA LEU A 51 -1.23 -7.86 11.56
C LEU A 51 -2.28 -7.29 10.59
N ALA A 52 -2.51 -5.98 10.60
CA ALA A 52 -3.41 -5.33 9.67
C ALA A 52 -2.94 -5.50 8.21
N HIS A 53 -1.64 -5.35 7.95
CA HIS A 53 -1.06 -5.54 6.63
C HIS A 53 -1.11 -7.01 6.17
N ALA A 54 -0.92 -7.96 7.09
CA ALA A 54 -1.10 -9.39 6.81
C ALA A 54 -2.55 -9.72 6.44
N ALA A 55 -3.53 -9.18 7.17
CA ALA A 55 -4.95 -9.34 6.84
C ALA A 55 -5.29 -8.72 5.47
N GLN A 56 -4.72 -7.56 5.14
CA GLN A 56 -4.87 -6.92 3.83
C GLN A 56 -4.27 -7.76 2.70
N CYS A 57 -3.10 -8.36 2.91
CA CYS A 57 -2.49 -9.31 1.99
C CYS A 57 -3.40 -10.52 1.75
N ALA A 58 -3.90 -11.15 2.82
CA ALA A 58 -4.81 -12.30 2.71
C ALA A 58 -6.09 -11.93 1.94
N TYR A 59 -6.68 -10.76 2.24
CA TYR A 59 -7.82 -10.24 1.50
C TYR A 59 -7.50 -10.02 0.01
N PHE A 60 -6.34 -9.43 -0.30
CA PHE A 60 -5.92 -9.16 -1.68
C PHE A 60 -5.73 -10.45 -2.47
N VAL A 61 -5.04 -11.46 -1.92
CA VAL A 61 -4.88 -12.76 -2.57
C VAL A 61 -6.24 -13.38 -2.87
N ARG A 62 -7.16 -13.38 -1.90
CA ARG A 62 -8.49 -13.96 -2.06
C ARG A 62 -9.31 -13.27 -3.14
N LYS A 63 -9.20 -11.94 -3.25
CA LYS A 63 -10.05 -11.13 -4.15
C LYS A 63 -9.45 -10.93 -5.54
N PHE A 64 -8.13 -10.82 -5.64
CA PHE A 64 -7.43 -10.39 -6.85
C PHE A 64 -6.30 -11.35 -7.29
N GLY A 65 -6.06 -12.44 -6.56
CA GLY A 65 -4.93 -13.34 -6.82
C GLY A 65 -4.90 -13.97 -8.20
N ALA A 66 -6.06 -14.17 -8.84
CA ALA A 66 -6.15 -14.67 -10.20
C ALA A 66 -5.75 -13.64 -11.27
N THR A 67 -5.83 -12.34 -10.96
CA THR A 67 -5.58 -11.24 -11.91
C THR A 67 -4.24 -10.54 -11.66
N ALA A 68 -3.76 -10.55 -10.41
CA ALA A 68 -2.54 -9.88 -10.00
C ALA A 68 -1.31 -10.79 -10.18
N THR A 69 -0.74 -10.82 -11.39
CA THR A 69 0.50 -11.55 -11.71
C THR A 69 1.65 -10.59 -12.05
N PRO A 70 2.80 -10.61 -11.34
CA PRO A 70 3.16 -11.54 -10.26
C PRO A 70 2.61 -11.12 -8.89
N LEU A 71 2.01 -12.07 -8.17
CA LEU A 71 1.34 -11.83 -6.87
C LEU A 71 2.27 -11.24 -5.81
N TRP A 72 3.52 -11.71 -5.77
CA TRP A 72 4.51 -11.33 -4.76
C TRP A 72 4.79 -9.82 -4.71
N SER A 73 4.91 -9.16 -5.86
CA SER A 73 5.14 -7.71 -5.93
C SER A 73 3.99 -6.93 -5.27
N HIS A 74 2.76 -7.39 -5.45
CA HIS A 74 1.59 -6.76 -4.81
C HIS A 74 1.58 -6.97 -3.29
N LEU A 75 1.97 -8.15 -2.81
CA LEU A 75 2.04 -8.43 -1.37
C LEU A 75 3.08 -7.56 -0.67
N LEU A 76 4.26 -7.39 -1.26
CA LEU A 76 5.29 -6.48 -0.74
C LEU A 76 4.79 -5.03 -0.70
N GLN A 77 4.11 -4.58 -1.75
CA GLN A 77 3.55 -3.23 -1.78
C GLN A 77 2.42 -3.04 -0.76
N ILE A 78 1.64 -4.07 -0.45
CA ILE A 78 0.64 -4.02 0.64
C ILE A 78 1.34 -4.00 2.00
N MET A 79 2.41 -4.76 2.18
CA MET A 79 3.18 -4.74 3.42
C MET A 79 3.80 -3.38 3.73
N VAL A 80 4.13 -2.59 2.71
CA VAL A 80 4.66 -1.23 2.90
C VAL A 80 3.54 -0.18 2.92
N PHE A 81 2.62 -0.22 1.96
CA PHE A 81 1.67 0.86 1.71
C PHE A 81 0.23 0.53 2.10
N GLY A 82 -0.09 -0.72 2.42
CA GLY A 82 -1.41 -1.17 2.85
C GLY A 82 -2.53 -0.98 1.83
N MET A 83 -3.72 -0.63 2.32
CA MET A 83 -4.95 -0.39 1.54
C MET A 83 -4.81 0.58 0.35
N PRO A 84 -4.04 1.68 0.42
CA PRO A 84 -3.76 2.52 -0.74
C PRO A 84 -3.32 1.74 -1.99
N HIS A 85 -2.52 0.68 -1.84
CA HIS A 85 -2.13 -0.15 -2.98
C HIS A 85 -3.32 -0.94 -3.55
N ILE A 86 -4.13 -1.53 -2.68
CA ILE A 86 -5.31 -2.32 -3.05
C ILE A 86 -6.33 -1.45 -3.81
N ILE A 87 -6.59 -0.24 -3.31
CA ILE A 87 -7.51 0.72 -3.95
C ILE A 87 -6.97 1.12 -5.33
N GLY A 88 -5.68 1.45 -5.44
CA GLY A 88 -5.06 1.80 -6.71
C GLY A 88 -5.17 0.65 -7.73
N PHE A 89 -4.92 -0.58 -7.29
CA PHE A 89 -5.07 -1.76 -8.14
C PHE A 89 -6.51 -1.95 -8.60
N GLN A 90 -7.48 -1.88 -7.68
CA GLN A 90 -8.90 -1.99 -8.03
C GLN A 90 -9.33 -0.92 -9.06
N GLN A 91 -8.85 0.32 -8.90
CA GLN A 91 -9.12 1.41 -9.84
C GLN A 91 -8.51 1.16 -11.21
N SER A 92 -7.29 0.62 -11.29
CA SER A 92 -6.65 0.27 -12.57
C SER A 92 -7.43 -0.80 -13.34
N LEU A 93 -8.03 -1.76 -12.65
CA LEU A 93 -8.90 -2.77 -13.28
C LEU A 93 -10.17 -2.14 -13.84
N SER A 94 -10.76 -1.17 -13.13
CA SER A 94 -11.96 -0.45 -13.58
C SER A 94 -11.73 0.47 -14.78
N GLN A 95 -10.48 0.84 -15.09
CA GLN A 95 -10.14 1.71 -16.22
C GLN A 95 -9.84 0.95 -17.53
N SER A 96 -9.55 -0.36 -17.47
CA SER A 96 -9.28 -1.19 -18.66
C SER A 96 -10.43 -1.37 -19.68
N PRO A 97 -11.74 -1.27 -19.34
CA PRO A 97 -12.80 -1.45 -20.35
C PRO A 97 -13.00 -0.26 -21.31
N ARG A 98 -12.46 0.93 -21.02
CA ARG A 98 -12.83 2.17 -21.73
C ARG A 98 -11.96 2.53 -22.95
N GLN A 99 -10.86 1.82 -23.18
CA GLN A 99 -9.97 2.10 -24.33
C GLN A 99 -10.28 1.31 -25.60
N ALA A 100 -11.27 0.40 -25.59
CA ALA A 100 -11.60 -0.43 -26.75
C ALA A 100 -12.69 0.15 -27.67
N VAL A 101 -13.21 1.36 -27.42
CA VAL A 101 -14.38 1.93 -28.14
C VAL A 101 -14.06 3.28 -28.82
N SER A 102 -12.78 3.56 -29.07
CA SER A 102 -12.37 4.76 -29.81
C SER A 102 -11.35 4.39 -30.89
N THR A 103 -11.81 3.65 -31.90
CA THR A 103 -11.17 3.50 -33.21
C THR A 103 -12.21 3.69 -34.27
#